data_AF-A0A525VU30-F1
#
_entry.id   AF-A0A525VU30-F1
#
_cell.length_a   1.000
_cell.length_b   1.000
_cell.length_c   1.000
_cell.angle_alpha   90.00
_cell.angle_beta   90.00
_cell.angle_gamma   90.00
#
_symmetry.space_group_name_H-M   'P 1'
#
loop_
_entity.id
_entity.type
_entity.pdbx_description
1 polymer ?
#
loop_
_entity_poly.entity_id
_entity_poly.type
_entity_poly.pdbx_seq_one_letter_code
_entity_poly.pdbx_strand_id
1 'polypeptide(L)'
;MSQRVPQRISSGYRHEFSDILQFILENRLGGSQVLMRLRLLLLTLLFASLTTGFLAHSSFAQTPGYQPPPIVESPPPSSETAPPPMPTDEHASPELLPHESPLPSSEAPPVPLSTDMHQLPELLPHEQEDAVIALGELRNAVRLSPDNADDRLKLAQGLYRIGDLDAALDECRMALKLKSNNARAYLQLGVTLMAKQDRHEAALALMEAIMLDPELTQAHYSLGNVQHSLGNLTAAIQSYRRALELQPNFLDAHYRLALALKLTNQHNEAAQLMENAAIGGIPQAQYFMGNAYRNGQGVEKNLTLAIRWWIKAVEFGQQRAAEALSQLRRLALSSDQAERRRHDAIEAFRQYRDELWADYPETARTNPSDSLGVALLKGSQASNGVTALFAEAYALSETAHDELAHLYETGLDTRLAQFDKRILTYCSTTAADGFTPSKKTLARIYGKGLGVTQDLQKAKAILKGLPKQEMQEILDEIVGR
;
A
#
# COMPACT_ATOMS: atom_id res chain seq x y z
N MET A 1 11.58 27.28 -63.84
CA MET A 1 12.83 26.49 -63.84
C MET A 1 12.64 25.31 -62.90
N SER A 2 12.69 24.11 -63.46
CA SER A 2 12.62 22.82 -62.78
C SER A 2 13.75 22.62 -61.77
N GLN A 3 13.48 21.90 -60.68
CA GLN A 3 14.38 20.91 -60.05
C GLN A 3 13.59 20.17 -58.95
N ARG A 4 12.99 19.02 -59.29
CA ARG A 4 13.45 17.65 -58.96
C ARG A 4 13.48 17.34 -57.45
N VAL A 5 12.39 16.72 -57.00
CA VAL A 5 12.33 15.89 -55.79
C VAL A 5 13.29 14.71 -55.94
N PRO A 6 14.25 14.47 -55.02
CA PRO A 6 14.98 13.22 -54.99
C PRO A 6 14.12 12.10 -54.37
N GLN A 7 13.46 11.33 -55.24
CA GLN A 7 13.01 9.97 -54.97
C GLN A 7 14.23 9.09 -54.68
N ARG A 8 14.65 8.96 -53.43
CA ARG A 8 15.64 7.93 -53.04
C ARG A 8 15.69 7.62 -51.53
N ILE A 9 14.53 7.51 -50.86
CA ILE A 9 14.46 6.88 -49.53
C ILE A 9 13.28 5.88 -49.42
N SER A 10 12.38 5.81 -50.40
CA SER A 10 11.18 4.94 -50.32
C SER A 10 11.29 3.57 -51.00
N SER A 11 12.41 3.21 -51.64
CA SER A 11 12.55 1.92 -52.35
C SER A 11 13.32 0.84 -51.58
N GLY A 12 14.04 1.17 -50.50
CA GLY A 12 14.74 0.18 -49.67
C GLY A 12 13.79 -0.60 -48.75
N TYR A 13 12.82 0.10 -48.14
CA TYR A 13 11.94 -0.49 -47.12
C TYR A 13 10.73 -1.25 -47.70
N ARG A 14 10.38 -1.07 -48.98
CA ARG A 14 9.29 -1.83 -49.62
C ARG A 14 9.69 -3.24 -50.03
N HIS A 15 10.96 -3.48 -50.36
CA HIS A 15 11.43 -4.82 -50.73
C HIS A 15 11.56 -5.73 -49.51
N GLU A 16 12.09 -5.23 -48.38
CA GLU A 16 12.20 -6.03 -47.16
C GLU A 16 10.84 -6.41 -46.56
N PHE A 17 9.82 -5.54 -46.66
CA PHE A 17 8.47 -5.86 -46.19
C PHE A 17 7.76 -6.91 -47.06
N SER A 18 7.99 -6.88 -48.38
CA SER A 18 7.42 -7.87 -49.31
C SER A 18 8.02 -9.26 -49.08
N ASP A 19 9.33 -9.34 -48.86
CA ASP A 19 10.02 -10.61 -48.67
C ASP A 19 9.67 -11.27 -47.33
N ILE A 20 9.44 -10.47 -46.27
CA ILE A 20 9.00 -10.98 -44.96
C ILE A 20 7.54 -11.47 -45.01
N LEU A 21 6.65 -10.75 -45.71
CA LEU A 21 5.25 -11.18 -45.87
C LEU A 21 5.14 -12.45 -46.72
N GLN A 22 5.96 -12.59 -47.76
CA GLN A 22 5.99 -13.78 -48.59
C GLN A 22 6.60 -14.98 -47.86
N PHE A 23 7.62 -14.77 -47.02
CA PHE A 23 8.21 -15.80 -46.17
C PHE A 23 7.28 -16.28 -45.03
N ILE A 24 6.42 -15.38 -44.51
CA ILE A 24 5.41 -15.73 -43.48
C ILE A 24 4.24 -16.53 -44.09
N LEU A 25 3.89 -16.27 -45.36
CA LEU A 25 2.84 -17.03 -46.05
C LEU A 25 3.29 -18.44 -46.46
N GLU A 26 4.58 -18.66 -46.73
CA GLU A 26 5.10 -19.95 -47.22
C GLU A 26 5.57 -20.92 -46.13
N ASN A 27 5.79 -20.46 -44.88
CA ASN A 27 6.31 -21.33 -43.80
C ASN A 27 5.40 -21.37 -42.56
N ARG A 28 4.89 -22.58 -42.24
CA ARG A 28 4.13 -22.87 -41.00
C ARG A 28 5.00 -22.73 -39.74
N LEU A 29 5.24 -21.51 -39.28
CA LEU A 29 5.91 -21.22 -38.01
C LEU A 29 4.90 -20.85 -36.92
N GLY A 30 5.05 -21.45 -35.74
CA GLY A 30 4.18 -21.24 -34.58
C GLY A 30 4.28 -19.82 -34.00
N GLY A 31 3.16 -19.33 -33.45
CA GLY A 31 2.93 -17.91 -33.11
C GLY A 31 3.97 -17.23 -32.19
N SER A 32 4.77 -17.98 -31.43
CA SER A 32 5.81 -17.37 -30.58
C SER A 32 7.03 -16.86 -31.38
N GLN A 33 7.36 -17.49 -32.51
CA GLN A 33 8.50 -17.09 -33.33
C GLN A 33 8.20 -15.83 -34.17
N VAL A 34 6.95 -15.66 -34.58
CA VAL A 34 6.45 -14.45 -35.28
C VAL A 34 6.52 -13.24 -34.36
N LEU A 35 6.11 -13.39 -33.09
CA LEU A 35 6.11 -12.31 -32.11
C LEU A 35 7.52 -11.82 -31.77
N MET A 36 8.50 -12.74 -31.73
CA MET A 36 9.89 -12.42 -31.43
C MET A 36 10.55 -11.62 -32.56
N ARG A 37 10.28 -11.98 -33.82
CA ARG A 37 10.82 -11.23 -34.97
C ARG A 37 10.14 -9.86 -35.15
N LEU A 38 8.83 -9.75 -34.89
CA LEU A 38 8.14 -8.45 -34.89
C LEU A 38 8.72 -7.49 -33.85
N ARG A 39 9.03 -7.99 -32.64
CA ARG A 39 9.68 -7.20 -31.59
C ARG A 39 11.08 -6.73 -31.98
N LEU A 40 11.86 -7.58 -32.64
CA LEU A 40 13.19 -7.22 -33.10
C LEU A 40 13.13 -6.11 -34.17
N LEU A 41 12.17 -6.20 -35.10
CA LEU A 41 11.98 -5.22 -36.16
C LEU A 41 11.52 -3.85 -35.64
N LEU A 42 10.62 -3.85 -34.64
CA LEU A 42 10.20 -2.63 -33.93
C LEU A 42 11.37 -1.98 -33.17
N LEU A 43 12.24 -2.78 -32.55
CA LEU A 43 13.42 -2.27 -31.85
C LEU A 43 14.41 -1.60 -32.83
N THR A 44 14.62 -2.21 -34.01
CA THR A 44 15.51 -1.65 -35.03
C THR A 44 14.96 -0.37 -35.65
N LEU A 45 13.63 -0.26 -35.83
CA LEU A 45 12.98 0.97 -36.31
C LEU A 45 13.07 2.11 -35.29
N LEU A 46 12.92 1.80 -33.99
CA LEU A 46 13.12 2.78 -32.92
C LEU A 46 14.56 3.30 -32.89
N PHE A 47 15.56 2.42 -33.00
CA PHE A 47 16.97 2.83 -33.05
C PHE A 47 17.33 3.66 -34.29
N ALA A 48 16.74 3.38 -35.45
CA ALA A 48 16.95 4.16 -36.66
C ALA A 48 16.35 5.58 -36.57
N SER A 49 15.28 5.78 -35.78
CA SER A 49 14.66 7.11 -35.59
C SER A 49 15.48 8.04 -34.66
N LEU A 50 16.23 7.45 -33.72
CA LEU A 50 17.09 8.20 -32.78
C LEU A 50 18.40 8.69 -33.42
N THR A 51 18.91 8.02 -34.45
CA THR A 51 20.12 8.46 -35.17
C THR A 51 19.84 9.52 -36.21
N THR A 52 18.63 9.58 -36.77
CA THR A 52 18.20 10.65 -37.69
C THR A 52 17.89 11.99 -37.02
N GLY A 53 17.66 12.01 -35.70
CA GLY A 53 17.47 13.26 -34.93
C GLY A 53 18.78 13.99 -34.60
N PHE A 54 19.93 13.32 -34.71
CA PHE A 54 21.24 13.85 -34.30
C PHE A 54 22.04 14.51 -35.45
N LEU A 55 21.53 14.48 -36.68
CA LEU A 55 22.19 15.05 -37.87
C LEU A 55 21.49 16.29 -38.45
N ALA A 56 20.53 16.88 -37.74
CA ALA A 56 19.74 18.02 -38.22
C ALA A 56 20.04 19.37 -37.54
N HIS A 57 21.04 19.48 -36.65
CA HIS A 57 21.46 20.76 -36.07
C HIS A 57 23.00 20.86 -35.97
N SER A 58 23.65 21.03 -37.12
CA SER A 58 25.02 21.54 -37.18
C SER A 58 25.24 22.29 -38.49
N SER A 59 25.01 23.60 -38.48
CA SER A 59 25.55 24.48 -39.51
C SER A 59 26.10 25.75 -38.86
N PHE A 60 27.36 26.01 -39.19
CA PHE A 60 28.26 27.05 -38.69
C PHE A 60 27.76 28.48 -38.91
N ALA A 61 28.02 29.36 -37.94
CA ALA A 61 28.29 30.78 -38.16
C ALA A 61 29.37 31.25 -37.15
N GLN A 62 30.32 32.05 -37.64
CA GLN A 62 31.57 32.46 -36.97
C GLN A 62 31.44 33.77 -36.16
N THR A 63 32.46 33.98 -35.31
CA THR A 63 32.98 35.23 -34.65
C THR A 63 32.54 35.51 -33.20
N PRO A 64 33.29 36.31 -32.41
CA PRO A 64 34.72 36.19 -32.08
C PRO A 64 35.01 36.32 -30.55
N GLY A 65 36.19 35.83 -30.11
CA GLY A 65 36.96 36.33 -28.96
C GLY A 65 36.29 36.46 -27.58
N TYR A 66 36.53 35.48 -26.70
CA TYR A 66 36.36 35.66 -25.25
C TYR A 66 37.54 35.03 -24.50
N GLN A 67 38.28 35.84 -23.74
CA GLN A 67 39.32 35.40 -22.79
C GLN A 67 38.65 34.97 -21.47
N PRO A 68 39.08 33.87 -20.83
CA PRO A 68 38.57 33.49 -19.52
C PRO A 68 39.12 34.42 -18.42
N PRO A 69 38.31 34.81 -17.40
CA PRO A 69 38.80 35.53 -16.23
C PRO A 69 39.63 34.62 -15.31
N PRO A 70 40.52 35.19 -14.48
CA PRO A 70 41.46 34.44 -13.66
C PRO A 70 40.79 33.66 -12.51
N ILE A 71 41.38 32.52 -12.19
CA ILE A 71 41.04 31.66 -11.07
C ILE A 71 41.30 32.42 -9.76
N VAL A 72 40.25 32.66 -8.98
CA VAL A 72 40.36 33.17 -7.61
C VAL A 72 40.51 31.96 -6.69
N GLU A 73 41.74 31.71 -6.23
CA GLU A 73 42.01 30.77 -5.14
C GLU A 73 41.36 31.29 -3.84
N SER A 74 40.56 30.45 -3.19
CA SER A 74 39.99 30.74 -1.87
C SER A 74 41.02 30.38 -0.79
N PRO A 75 41.24 31.24 0.23
CA PRO A 75 42.26 31.00 1.25
C PRO A 75 41.86 29.86 2.22
N PRO A 76 42.84 29.21 2.87
CA PRO A 76 42.60 28.04 3.72
C PRO A 76 41.92 28.42 5.05
N PRO A 77 41.19 27.50 5.71
CA PRO A 77 40.57 27.78 7.00
C PRO A 77 41.62 27.82 8.12
N SER A 78 41.65 28.94 8.84
CA SER A 78 42.42 29.11 10.07
C SER A 78 41.83 28.29 11.22
N SER A 79 42.73 27.63 11.94
CA SER A 79 42.53 27.04 13.27
C SER A 79 42.36 28.10 14.35
N GLU A 80 41.45 27.84 15.31
CA GLU A 80 41.19 28.45 16.64
C GLU A 80 39.67 28.68 16.77
N THR A 81 38.95 28.36 17.85
CA THR A 81 39.27 28.02 19.24
C THR A 81 38.06 27.30 19.84
N ALA A 82 38.28 26.42 20.82
CA ALA A 82 37.24 25.69 21.54
C ALA A 82 36.30 26.64 22.33
N PRO A 83 35.01 26.31 22.50
CA PRO A 83 34.12 27.05 23.40
C PRO A 83 34.53 26.85 24.86
N PRO A 84 34.30 27.83 25.75
CA PRO A 84 34.80 27.82 27.12
C PRO A 84 34.11 26.78 28.01
N PRO A 85 34.74 26.32 29.11
CA PRO A 85 34.10 25.43 30.06
C PRO A 85 33.05 26.19 30.87
N MET A 86 31.84 25.63 30.97
CA MET A 86 30.81 26.10 31.89
C MET A 86 31.20 25.78 33.34
N PRO A 87 30.84 26.63 34.30
CA PRO A 87 31.32 26.54 35.68
C PRO A 87 30.71 25.34 36.40
N THR A 88 31.54 24.65 37.17
CA THR A 88 31.11 23.81 38.29
C THR A 88 30.64 24.72 39.40
N ASP A 89 29.36 24.68 39.73
CA ASP A 89 28.89 24.92 41.09
C ASP A 89 27.80 23.90 41.41
N GLU A 90 28.06 23.18 42.50
CA GLU A 90 27.22 22.18 43.13
C GLU A 90 25.96 22.83 43.72
N HIS A 91 24.94 21.98 43.90
CA HIS A 91 23.78 22.14 44.77
C HIS A 91 22.65 23.08 44.31
N ALA A 92 21.69 22.51 43.58
CA ALA A 92 20.29 22.48 44.00
C ALA A 92 19.47 21.57 43.07
N SER A 93 18.87 20.52 43.62
CA SER A 93 17.89 19.66 42.96
C SER A 93 16.66 20.45 42.49
N PRO A 94 16.07 20.11 41.33
CA PRO A 94 14.66 20.36 41.10
C PRO A 94 13.89 19.04 40.91
N GLU A 95 12.88 18.89 41.77
CA GLU A 95 11.64 18.14 41.59
C GLU A 95 11.28 17.79 40.14
N LEU A 96 11.25 16.49 39.86
CA LEU A 96 10.57 15.89 38.72
C LEU A 96 9.06 15.94 38.97
N LEU A 97 8.35 16.80 38.24
CA LEU A 97 6.91 16.66 38.04
C LEU A 97 6.65 15.42 37.16
N PRO A 98 5.55 14.67 37.39
CA PRO A 98 5.39 13.33 36.84
C PRO A 98 5.08 13.38 35.34
N HIS A 99 5.79 12.57 34.57
CA HIS A 99 5.33 12.15 33.25
C HIS A 99 4.03 11.36 33.42
N GLU A 100 2.92 11.94 32.97
CA GLU A 100 1.66 11.23 32.83
C GLU A 100 1.87 10.01 31.91
N SER A 101 1.58 8.85 32.48
CA SER A 101 1.52 7.56 31.81
C SER A 101 0.42 7.59 30.74
N PRO A 102 0.60 6.99 29.54
CA PRO A 102 -0.54 6.74 28.67
C PRO A 102 -1.43 5.70 29.37
N LEU A 103 -2.64 6.13 29.72
CA LEU A 103 -3.72 5.28 30.26
C LEU A 103 -4.08 4.13 29.31
N PRO A 104 -4.61 3.02 29.84
CA PRO A 104 -4.92 1.82 29.07
C PRO A 104 -6.09 2.05 28.11
N SER A 105 -6.03 1.30 27.03
CA SER A 105 -7.05 1.04 26.01
C SER A 105 -8.50 1.23 26.49
N SER A 106 -9.02 2.43 26.26
CA SER A 106 -10.44 2.59 25.92
C SER A 106 -10.55 2.20 24.46
N GLU A 107 -11.34 1.17 24.14
CA GLU A 107 -11.84 0.96 22.79
C GLU A 107 -12.45 2.28 22.31
N ALA A 108 -11.67 3.03 21.52
CA ALA A 108 -12.27 4.03 20.66
C ALA A 108 -13.22 3.26 19.73
N PRO A 109 -14.46 3.74 19.52
CA PRO A 109 -15.32 3.14 18.51
C PRO A 109 -14.52 3.08 17.21
N PRO A 110 -14.75 2.09 16.33
CA PRO A 110 -14.09 2.07 15.03
C PRO A 110 -14.33 3.44 14.40
N VAL A 111 -13.25 4.22 14.26
CA VAL A 111 -13.30 5.44 13.46
C VAL A 111 -13.81 4.94 12.13
N PRO A 112 -14.97 5.41 11.64
CA PRO A 112 -15.48 4.91 10.38
C PRO A 112 -14.35 5.04 9.38
N LEU A 113 -13.95 3.90 8.80
CA LEU A 113 -13.07 3.83 7.65
C LEU A 113 -13.48 5.01 6.78
N SER A 114 -12.59 5.97 6.60
CA SER A 114 -12.90 7.16 5.83
C SER A 114 -13.17 6.68 4.42
N THR A 115 -14.46 6.44 4.15
CA THR A 115 -14.98 6.04 2.87
C THR A 115 -14.47 7.08 1.92
N ASP A 116 -13.59 6.67 1.03
CA ASP A 116 -13.16 7.48 -0.09
C ASP A 116 -14.45 7.92 -0.79
N MET A 117 -14.89 9.17 -0.57
CA MET A 117 -16.19 9.76 -0.98
C MET A 117 -16.37 9.81 -2.51
N HIS A 118 -15.53 9.06 -3.20
CA HIS A 118 -15.19 9.08 -4.60
C HIS A 118 -15.40 7.70 -5.23
N GLN A 119 -15.49 6.68 -4.38
CA GLN A 119 -16.05 5.39 -4.69
C GLN A 119 -17.41 5.29 -3.99
N LEU A 120 -18.37 4.65 -4.66
CA LEU A 120 -19.64 4.32 -4.03
C LEU A 120 -19.34 3.58 -2.72
N PRO A 121 -19.91 4.01 -1.57
CA PRO A 121 -19.75 3.29 -0.32
C PRO A 121 -20.12 1.81 -0.52
N GLU A 122 -19.23 0.91 -0.16
CA GLU A 122 -19.55 -0.53 -0.15
C GLU A 122 -20.40 -0.81 1.08
N LEU A 123 -21.72 -0.62 0.96
CA LEU A 123 -22.67 -0.78 2.06
C LEU A 123 -22.92 -2.26 2.35
N LEU A 124 -22.80 -2.65 3.62
CA LEU A 124 -23.21 -3.96 4.10
C LEU A 124 -24.74 -4.14 3.98
N PRO A 125 -25.29 -5.37 3.92
CA PRO A 125 -26.73 -5.58 3.69
C PRO A 125 -27.67 -4.86 4.68
N HIS A 126 -27.27 -4.73 5.95
CA HIS A 126 -28.05 -4.00 6.96
C HIS A 126 -27.91 -2.48 6.80
N GLU A 127 -26.73 -1.98 6.41
CA GLU A 127 -26.52 -0.56 6.09
C GLU A 127 -27.27 -0.14 4.82
N GLN A 128 -27.46 -1.07 3.88
CA GLN A 128 -28.31 -0.87 2.72
C GLN A 128 -29.78 -0.72 3.13
N GLU A 129 -30.26 -1.55 4.06
CA GLU A 129 -31.62 -1.46 4.59
C GLU A 129 -31.85 -0.14 5.34
N ASP A 130 -30.92 0.25 6.20
CA ASP A 130 -30.94 1.54 6.90
C ASP A 130 -30.88 2.74 5.93
N ALA A 131 -30.04 2.65 4.89
CA ALA A 131 -29.96 3.68 3.86
C ALA A 131 -31.27 3.83 3.07
N VAL A 132 -31.97 2.72 2.80
CA VAL A 132 -33.28 2.74 2.12
C VAL A 132 -34.36 3.36 3.01
N ILE A 133 -34.36 3.07 4.31
CA ILE A 133 -35.29 3.71 5.26
C ILE A 133 -35.02 5.22 5.33
N ALA A 134 -33.76 5.62 5.51
CA ALA A 134 -33.36 7.03 5.53
C ALA A 134 -33.73 7.75 4.22
N LEU A 135 -33.64 7.08 3.08
CA LEU A 135 -34.09 7.61 1.79
C LEU A 135 -35.60 7.88 1.74
N GLY A 136 -36.41 7.03 2.37
CA GLY A 136 -37.85 7.26 2.50
C GLY A 136 -38.16 8.56 3.26
N GLU A 137 -37.44 8.81 4.34
CA GLU A 137 -37.56 10.05 5.13
C GLU A 137 -37.11 11.27 4.34
N LEU A 138 -35.99 11.19 3.64
CA LEU A 138 -35.46 12.28 2.80
C LEU A 138 -36.41 12.62 1.64
N ARG A 139 -36.99 11.60 0.99
CA ARG A 139 -38.04 11.79 -0.04
C ARG A 139 -39.28 12.46 0.53
N ASN A 140 -39.70 12.06 1.73
CA ASN A 140 -40.82 12.70 2.42
C ASN A 140 -40.52 14.16 2.79
N ALA A 141 -39.32 14.47 3.28
CA ALA A 141 -38.91 15.83 3.61
C ALA A 141 -38.97 16.75 2.38
N VAL A 142 -38.43 16.30 1.24
CA VAL A 142 -38.52 17.01 -0.04
C VAL A 142 -39.97 17.16 -0.51
N ARG A 143 -40.84 16.15 -0.30
CA ARG A 143 -42.27 16.26 -0.66
C ARG A 143 -43.00 17.31 0.19
N LEU A 144 -42.67 17.41 1.47
CA LEU A 144 -43.27 18.39 2.39
C LEU A 144 -42.76 19.81 2.12
N SER A 145 -41.49 19.93 1.70
CA SER A 145 -40.83 21.20 1.42
C SER A 145 -40.06 21.16 0.09
N PRO A 146 -40.77 21.22 -1.07
CA PRO A 146 -40.14 21.06 -2.39
C PRO A 146 -39.08 22.12 -2.72
N ASP A 147 -39.24 23.32 -2.16
CA ASP A 147 -38.38 24.48 -2.41
C ASP A 147 -37.20 24.58 -1.41
N ASN A 148 -36.99 23.57 -0.56
CA ASN A 148 -35.86 23.55 0.37
C ASN A 148 -34.60 22.94 -0.27
N ALA A 149 -33.64 23.81 -0.61
CA ALA A 149 -32.35 23.41 -1.20
C ALA A 149 -31.53 22.45 -0.32
N ASP A 150 -31.62 22.57 1.01
CA ASP A 150 -30.82 21.74 1.92
C ASP A 150 -31.40 20.32 2.03
N ASP A 151 -32.73 20.17 2.04
CA ASP A 151 -33.37 18.84 2.01
C ASP A 151 -33.14 18.15 0.66
N ARG A 152 -33.15 18.94 -0.42
CA ARG A 152 -32.77 18.52 -1.77
C ARG A 152 -31.34 17.97 -1.82
N LEU A 153 -30.40 18.67 -1.20
CA LEU A 153 -29.00 18.25 -1.08
C LEU A 153 -28.84 16.98 -0.23
N LYS A 154 -29.53 16.88 0.91
CA LYS A 154 -29.50 15.66 1.74
C LYS A 154 -30.04 14.45 0.98
N LEU A 155 -31.13 14.62 0.21
CA LEU A 155 -31.64 13.54 -0.65
C LEU A 155 -30.62 13.13 -1.72
N ALA A 156 -29.93 14.10 -2.35
CA ALA A 156 -28.86 13.80 -3.30
C ALA A 156 -27.73 12.97 -2.65
N GLN A 157 -27.32 13.30 -1.43
CA GLN A 157 -26.33 12.54 -0.67
C GLN A 157 -26.80 11.12 -0.35
N GLY A 158 -28.07 10.94 0.04
CA GLY A 158 -28.65 9.63 0.27
C GLY A 158 -28.67 8.77 -0.99
N LEU A 159 -29.09 9.35 -2.12
CA LEU A 159 -29.14 8.67 -3.42
C LEU A 159 -27.74 8.28 -3.91
N TYR A 160 -26.75 9.14 -3.69
CA TYR A 160 -25.35 8.83 -3.97
C TYR A 160 -24.88 7.58 -3.18
N ARG A 161 -25.20 7.50 -1.88
CA ARG A 161 -24.77 6.37 -1.03
C ARG A 161 -25.30 5.03 -1.51
N ILE A 162 -26.51 4.98 -2.06
CA ILE A 162 -27.10 3.74 -2.60
C ILE A 162 -26.76 3.49 -4.07
N GLY A 163 -25.97 4.37 -4.71
CA GLY A 163 -25.56 4.21 -6.10
C GLY A 163 -26.55 4.70 -7.15
N ASP A 164 -27.65 5.35 -6.74
CA ASP A 164 -28.58 6.00 -7.68
C ASP A 164 -28.02 7.36 -8.12
N LEU A 165 -26.96 7.29 -8.93
CA LEU A 165 -26.16 8.44 -9.34
C LEU A 165 -26.94 9.41 -10.23
N ASP A 166 -27.85 8.91 -11.07
CA ASP A 166 -28.67 9.75 -11.95
C ASP A 166 -29.67 10.58 -11.14
N ALA A 167 -30.39 9.95 -10.20
CA ALA A 167 -31.27 10.70 -9.31
C ALA A 167 -30.46 11.66 -8.44
N ALA A 168 -29.32 11.23 -7.88
CA ALA A 168 -28.46 12.12 -7.09
C ALA A 168 -28.03 13.39 -7.84
N LEU A 169 -27.70 13.27 -9.14
CA LEU A 169 -27.37 14.42 -9.98
C LEU A 169 -28.55 15.37 -10.14
N ASP A 170 -29.74 14.85 -10.44
CA ASP A 170 -30.94 15.66 -10.63
C ASP A 170 -31.27 16.44 -9.34
N GLU A 171 -31.10 15.80 -8.20
CA GLU A 171 -31.34 16.44 -6.90
C GLU A 171 -30.28 17.49 -6.54
N CYS A 172 -29.02 17.29 -6.93
CA CYS A 172 -27.99 18.33 -6.84
C CYS A 172 -28.34 19.55 -7.71
N ARG A 173 -28.75 19.32 -8.96
CA ARG A 173 -29.15 20.39 -9.89
C ARG A 173 -30.36 21.15 -9.38
N MET A 174 -31.34 20.46 -8.79
CA MET A 174 -32.49 21.12 -8.19
C MET A 174 -32.11 21.94 -6.96
N ALA A 175 -31.23 21.42 -6.09
CA ALA A 175 -30.70 22.20 -4.96
C ALA A 175 -29.99 23.48 -5.42
N LEU A 176 -29.19 23.40 -6.49
CA LEU A 176 -28.49 24.55 -7.09
C LEU A 176 -29.43 25.52 -7.81
N LYS A 177 -30.53 25.03 -8.38
CA LYS A 177 -31.58 25.89 -8.97
C LYS A 177 -32.29 26.72 -7.90
N LEU A 178 -32.56 26.12 -6.73
CA LEU A 178 -33.18 26.79 -5.59
C LEU A 178 -32.21 27.74 -4.89
N LYS A 179 -30.93 27.34 -4.77
CA LYS A 179 -29.87 28.12 -4.14
C LYS A 179 -28.56 27.98 -4.92
N SER A 180 -28.32 28.92 -5.83
CA SER A 180 -27.17 28.88 -6.75
C SER A 180 -25.81 29.11 -6.09
N ASN A 181 -25.77 29.68 -4.88
CA ASN A 181 -24.55 29.94 -4.11
C ASN A 181 -24.32 28.90 -2.99
N ASN A 182 -24.64 27.63 -3.25
CA ASN A 182 -24.44 26.55 -2.28
C ASN A 182 -23.18 25.73 -2.59
N ALA A 183 -22.07 26.06 -1.91
CA ALA A 183 -20.79 25.37 -2.08
C ALA A 183 -20.88 23.86 -1.84
N ARG A 184 -21.65 23.42 -0.83
CA ARG A 184 -21.83 21.99 -0.51
C ARG A 184 -22.63 21.25 -1.58
N ALA A 185 -23.57 21.92 -2.25
CA ALA A 185 -24.29 21.34 -3.38
C ALA A 185 -23.40 21.16 -4.61
N TYR A 186 -22.52 22.14 -4.89
CA TYR A 186 -21.49 21.99 -5.93
C TYR A 186 -20.47 20.89 -5.61
N LEU A 187 -20.05 20.77 -4.34
CA LEU A 187 -19.21 19.65 -3.88
C LEU A 187 -19.90 18.30 -4.17
N GLN A 188 -21.16 18.14 -3.76
CA GLN A 188 -21.90 16.90 -3.99
C GLN A 188 -22.11 16.62 -5.47
N LEU A 189 -22.39 17.65 -6.28
CA LEU A 189 -22.47 17.54 -7.74
C LEU A 189 -21.15 17.01 -8.33
N GLY A 190 -20.02 17.60 -7.94
CA GLY A 190 -18.70 17.20 -8.42
C GLY A 190 -18.34 15.76 -8.04
N VAL A 191 -18.62 15.37 -6.79
CA VAL A 191 -18.45 13.99 -6.31
C VAL A 191 -19.31 13.00 -7.10
N THR A 192 -20.57 13.35 -7.35
CA THR A 192 -21.52 12.48 -8.08
C THR A 192 -21.10 12.33 -9.55
N LEU A 193 -20.67 13.43 -10.20
CA LEU A 193 -20.13 13.41 -11.56
C LEU A 193 -18.86 12.55 -11.65
N MET A 194 -17.98 12.63 -10.65
CA MET A 194 -16.77 11.81 -10.64
C MET A 194 -17.10 10.31 -10.53
N ALA A 195 -18.09 9.92 -9.73
CA ALA A 195 -18.56 8.53 -9.66
C ALA A 195 -19.16 8.04 -10.99
N LYS A 196 -19.75 8.95 -11.79
CA LYS A 196 -20.20 8.67 -13.17
C LYS A 196 -19.07 8.71 -14.21
N GLN A 197 -17.84 9.02 -13.79
CA GLN A 197 -16.66 9.18 -14.64
C GLN A 197 -16.66 10.45 -15.53
N ASP A 198 -17.56 11.39 -15.27
CA ASP A 198 -17.65 12.70 -15.93
C ASP A 198 -16.64 13.68 -15.30
N ARG A 199 -15.35 13.37 -15.47
CA ARG A 199 -14.24 14.02 -14.74
C ARG A 199 -14.10 15.52 -15.05
N HIS A 200 -14.42 15.95 -16.27
CA HIS A 200 -14.30 17.35 -16.65
C HIS A 200 -15.38 18.21 -15.99
N GLU A 201 -16.65 17.79 -16.05
CA GLU A 201 -17.74 18.47 -15.36
C GLU A 201 -17.56 18.42 -13.84
N ALA A 202 -17.03 17.29 -13.31
CA ALA A 202 -16.70 17.18 -11.89
C ALA A 202 -15.69 18.26 -11.46
N ALA A 203 -14.63 18.47 -12.24
CA ALA A 203 -13.63 19.51 -11.95
C ALA A 203 -14.27 20.91 -11.90
N LEU A 204 -15.13 21.24 -12.86
CA LEU A 204 -15.81 22.53 -12.92
C LEU A 204 -16.72 22.74 -11.70
N ALA A 205 -17.54 21.74 -11.35
CA ALA A 205 -18.40 21.82 -10.17
C ALA A 205 -17.58 22.01 -8.87
N LEU A 206 -16.45 21.32 -8.74
CA LEU A 206 -15.58 21.46 -7.56
C LEU A 206 -14.86 22.81 -7.51
N MET A 207 -14.49 23.37 -8.66
CA MET A 207 -13.96 24.73 -8.73
C MET A 207 -15.01 25.76 -8.27
N GLU A 208 -16.27 25.62 -8.68
CA GLU A 208 -17.37 26.47 -8.19
C GLU A 208 -17.56 26.33 -6.67
N ALA A 209 -17.48 25.11 -6.13
CA ALA A 209 -17.54 24.88 -4.69
C ALA A 209 -16.43 25.64 -3.94
N ILE A 210 -15.19 25.58 -4.46
CA ILE A 210 -14.03 26.27 -3.88
C ILE A 210 -14.13 27.79 -4.02
N MET A 211 -14.69 28.30 -5.13
CA MET A 211 -14.90 29.75 -5.29
C MET A 211 -15.91 30.29 -4.28
N LEU A 212 -16.97 29.54 -4.00
CA LEU A 212 -17.99 29.92 -3.03
C LEU A 212 -17.53 29.76 -1.58
N ASP A 213 -16.74 28.72 -1.31
CA ASP A 213 -16.16 28.43 0.00
C ASP A 213 -14.70 27.94 -0.14
N PRO A 214 -13.72 28.86 -0.05
CA PRO A 214 -12.30 28.52 -0.19
C PRO A 214 -11.74 27.63 0.92
N GLU A 215 -12.45 27.50 2.04
CA GLU A 215 -12.03 26.70 3.21
C GLU A 215 -12.69 25.31 3.23
N LEU A 216 -13.48 24.97 2.21
CA LEU A 216 -14.11 23.67 2.07
C LEU A 216 -13.07 22.58 1.75
N THR A 217 -12.43 22.03 2.78
CA THR A 217 -11.39 20.99 2.70
C THR A 217 -11.74 19.85 1.73
N GLN A 218 -12.97 19.34 1.81
CA GLN A 218 -13.41 18.23 0.97
C GLN A 218 -13.45 18.61 -0.51
N ALA A 219 -13.73 19.87 -0.87
CA ALA A 219 -13.73 20.31 -2.26
C ALA A 219 -12.31 20.34 -2.84
N HIS A 220 -11.33 20.82 -2.07
CA HIS A 220 -9.92 20.73 -2.45
C HIS A 220 -9.45 19.28 -2.60
N TYR A 221 -9.76 18.42 -1.62
CA TYR A 221 -9.42 16.99 -1.72
C TYR A 221 -10.07 16.31 -2.93
N SER A 222 -11.36 16.55 -3.16
CA SER A 222 -12.11 16.02 -4.30
C SER A 222 -11.54 16.50 -5.63
N LEU A 223 -11.17 17.78 -5.72
CA LEU A 223 -10.55 18.35 -6.91
C LEU A 223 -9.19 17.69 -7.16
N GLY A 224 -8.42 17.43 -6.11
CA GLY A 224 -7.18 16.68 -6.20
C GLY A 224 -7.37 15.30 -6.83
N ASN A 225 -8.40 14.56 -6.39
CA ASN A 225 -8.74 13.25 -6.95
C ASN A 225 -9.15 13.32 -8.42
N VAL A 226 -10.00 14.30 -8.78
CA VAL A 226 -10.39 14.53 -10.18
C VAL A 226 -9.16 14.86 -11.03
N GLN A 227 -8.31 15.79 -10.61
CA GLN A 227 -7.11 16.18 -11.35
C GLN A 227 -6.11 15.04 -11.50
N HIS A 228 -5.92 14.23 -10.46
CA HIS A 228 -5.11 13.02 -10.53
C HIS A 228 -5.64 12.05 -11.58
N SER A 229 -6.97 11.84 -11.62
CA SER A 229 -7.61 10.95 -12.59
C SER A 229 -7.54 11.48 -14.04
N LEU A 230 -7.43 12.80 -14.22
CA LEU A 230 -7.18 13.46 -15.49
C LEU A 230 -5.69 13.46 -15.88
N GLY A 231 -4.79 12.96 -15.02
CA GLY A 231 -3.34 12.96 -15.25
C GLY A 231 -2.64 14.29 -14.91
N ASN A 232 -3.37 15.28 -14.40
CA ASN A 232 -2.84 16.59 -14.03
C ASN A 232 -2.19 16.56 -12.63
N LEU A 233 -1.08 15.83 -12.50
CA LEU A 233 -0.44 15.57 -11.21
C LEU A 233 -0.05 16.85 -10.44
N THR A 234 0.42 17.89 -11.14
CA THR A 234 0.77 19.18 -10.50
C THR A 234 -0.44 19.84 -9.84
N ALA A 235 -1.58 19.87 -10.55
CA ALA A 235 -2.82 20.42 -10.01
C ALA A 235 -3.35 19.57 -8.86
N ALA A 236 -3.26 18.24 -8.98
CA ALA A 236 -3.65 17.32 -7.92
C ALA A 236 -2.86 17.55 -6.62
N ILE A 237 -1.53 17.68 -6.73
CA ILE A 237 -0.64 17.96 -5.59
C ILE A 237 -1.02 19.28 -4.91
N GLN A 238 -1.26 20.34 -5.69
CA GLN A 238 -1.69 21.64 -5.14
C GLN A 238 -3.00 21.53 -4.37
N SER A 239 -4.00 20.85 -4.94
CA SER A 239 -5.29 20.66 -4.29
C SER A 239 -5.20 19.82 -3.01
N TYR A 240 -4.42 18.72 -3.01
CA TYR A 240 -4.22 17.94 -1.78
C TYR A 240 -3.44 18.70 -0.70
N ARG A 241 -2.41 19.48 -1.08
CA ARG A 241 -1.70 20.35 -0.14
C ARG A 241 -2.64 21.35 0.50
N ARG A 242 -3.52 21.98 -0.30
CA ARG A 242 -4.52 22.90 0.24
C ARG A 242 -5.49 22.21 1.21
N ALA A 243 -5.90 20.97 0.91
CA ALA A 243 -6.71 20.19 1.85
C ALA A 243 -5.97 19.90 3.17
N LEU A 244 -4.68 19.57 3.13
CA LEU A 244 -3.86 19.35 4.33
C LEU A 244 -3.54 20.64 5.10
N GLU A 245 -3.43 21.79 4.43
CA GLU A 245 -3.32 23.08 5.11
C GLU A 245 -4.56 23.40 5.96
N LEU A 246 -5.75 23.10 5.43
CA LEU A 246 -7.03 23.31 6.10
C LEU A 246 -7.30 22.24 7.17
N GLN A 247 -6.91 20.99 6.91
CA GLN A 247 -7.07 19.88 7.83
C GLN A 247 -5.79 19.02 7.87
N PRO A 248 -4.84 19.34 8.77
CA PRO A 248 -3.56 18.64 8.84
C PRO A 248 -3.67 17.13 9.08
N ASN A 249 -4.70 16.66 9.79
CA ASN A 249 -4.86 15.25 10.14
C ASN A 249 -5.70 14.46 9.11
N PHE A 250 -5.85 14.94 7.88
CA PHE A 250 -6.63 14.25 6.85
C PHE A 250 -5.81 13.09 6.24
N LEU A 251 -5.99 11.89 6.78
CA LEU A 251 -5.20 10.70 6.42
C LEU A 251 -5.31 10.30 4.94
N ASP A 252 -6.49 10.40 4.33
CA ASP A 252 -6.64 10.11 2.90
C ASP A 252 -5.92 11.13 2.03
N ALA A 253 -5.90 12.40 2.43
CA ALA A 253 -5.17 13.45 1.72
C ALA A 253 -3.65 13.21 1.81
N HIS A 254 -3.14 12.79 2.98
CA HIS A 254 -1.75 12.34 3.11
C HIS A 254 -1.42 11.20 2.13
N TYR A 255 -2.25 10.16 2.11
CA TYR A 255 -2.07 9.01 1.24
C TYR A 255 -2.10 9.39 -0.25
N ARG A 256 -3.12 10.15 -0.68
CA ARG A 256 -3.29 10.60 -2.07
C ARG A 256 -2.17 11.52 -2.52
N LEU A 257 -1.75 12.46 -1.68
CA LEU A 257 -0.61 13.34 -1.95
C LEU A 257 0.68 12.54 -2.07
N ALA A 258 0.94 11.60 -1.16
CA ALA A 258 2.11 10.74 -1.21
C ALA A 258 2.20 9.93 -2.51
N LEU A 259 1.06 9.38 -2.99
CA LEU A 259 1.00 8.70 -4.29
C LEU A 259 1.32 9.64 -5.46
N ALA A 260 0.73 10.84 -5.47
CA ALA A 260 0.99 11.81 -6.53
C ALA A 260 2.46 12.26 -6.54
N LEU A 261 3.05 12.53 -5.37
CA LEU A 261 4.46 12.89 -5.23
C LEU A 261 5.40 11.78 -5.70
N LYS A 262 5.05 10.52 -5.40
CA LYS A 262 5.80 9.35 -5.89
C LYS A 262 5.83 9.28 -7.42
N LEU A 263 4.72 9.58 -8.09
CA LEU A 263 4.65 9.65 -9.56
C LEU A 263 5.49 10.80 -10.14
N THR A 264 5.72 11.85 -9.35
CA THR A 264 6.61 12.98 -9.70
C THR A 264 8.05 12.84 -9.18
N ASN A 265 8.45 11.65 -8.71
CA ASN A 265 9.78 11.34 -8.16
C ASN A 265 10.20 12.14 -6.91
N GLN A 266 9.26 12.72 -6.17
CA GLN A 266 9.51 13.43 -4.90
C GLN A 266 9.49 12.45 -3.72
N HIS A 267 10.45 11.52 -3.68
CA HIS A 267 10.38 10.34 -2.81
C HIS A 267 10.44 10.63 -1.30
N ASN A 268 11.22 11.63 -0.86
CA ASN A 268 11.37 11.92 0.58
C ASN A 268 10.08 12.47 1.19
N GLU A 269 9.49 13.49 0.57
CA GLU A 269 8.19 14.05 1.01
C GLU A 269 7.08 13.00 0.89
N ALA A 270 7.08 12.22 -0.20
CA ALA A 270 6.14 11.13 -0.38
C ALA A 270 6.22 10.10 0.77
N ALA A 271 7.41 9.73 1.20
CA ALA A 271 7.58 8.76 2.28
C ALA A 271 7.09 9.30 3.63
N GLN A 272 7.37 10.56 3.95
CA GLN A 272 6.87 11.19 5.19
C GLN A 272 5.33 11.22 5.25
N LEU A 273 4.69 11.63 4.15
CA LEU A 273 3.23 11.67 4.08
C LEU A 273 2.62 10.26 4.07
N MET A 274 3.26 9.30 3.41
CA MET A 274 2.85 7.90 3.42
C MET A 274 2.96 7.30 4.82
N GLU A 275 3.99 7.66 5.58
CA GLU A 275 4.18 7.23 6.96
C GLU A 275 3.08 7.78 7.87
N ASN A 276 2.73 9.07 7.76
CA ASN A 276 1.60 9.64 8.50
C ASN A 276 0.30 8.87 8.23
N ALA A 277 0.02 8.54 6.96
CA ALA A 277 -1.15 7.74 6.60
C ALA A 277 -1.08 6.30 7.14
N ALA A 278 0.10 5.68 7.13
CA ALA A 278 0.31 4.33 7.64
C ALA A 278 0.15 4.24 9.17
N ILE A 279 0.69 5.22 9.91
CA ILE A 279 0.51 5.40 11.35
C ILE A 279 -0.98 5.64 11.67
N GLY A 280 -1.66 6.44 10.86
CA GLY A 280 -3.10 6.67 10.95
C GLY A 280 -3.98 5.46 10.62
N GLY A 281 -3.39 4.32 10.24
CA GLY A 281 -4.12 3.07 10.06
C GLY A 281 -4.57 2.79 8.63
N ILE A 282 -4.17 3.57 7.62
CA ILE A 282 -4.50 3.29 6.21
C ILE A 282 -3.74 2.03 5.75
N PRO A 283 -4.41 0.88 5.51
CA PRO A 283 -3.69 -0.38 5.28
C PRO A 283 -2.86 -0.39 3.99
N GLN A 284 -3.34 0.31 2.95
CA GLN A 284 -2.61 0.50 1.71
C GLN A 284 -1.31 1.28 1.95
N ALA A 285 -1.34 2.28 2.82
CA ALA A 285 -0.17 3.08 3.16
C ALA A 285 0.85 2.23 3.94
N GLN A 286 0.40 1.38 4.87
CA GLN A 286 1.25 0.42 5.59
C GLN A 286 1.98 -0.52 4.61
N TYR A 287 1.27 -1.08 3.62
CA TYR A 287 1.91 -1.88 2.56
C TYR A 287 2.97 -1.10 1.78
N PHE A 288 2.67 0.16 1.40
CA PHE A 288 3.63 1.00 0.69
C PHE A 288 4.83 1.37 1.54
N MET A 289 4.67 1.62 2.84
CA MET A 289 5.78 1.86 3.77
C MET A 289 6.66 0.63 3.90
N GLY A 290 6.08 -0.58 3.98
CA GLY A 290 6.85 -1.80 3.95
C GLY A 290 7.76 -1.90 2.71
N ASN A 291 7.23 -1.53 1.54
CA ASN A 291 8.03 -1.47 0.31
C ASN A 291 9.05 -0.33 0.28
N ALA A 292 8.74 0.82 0.89
CA ALA A 292 9.65 1.95 0.98
C ALA A 292 10.89 1.58 1.79
N TYR A 293 10.71 1.03 2.99
CA TYR A 293 11.80 0.55 3.84
C TYR A 293 12.58 -0.62 3.24
N ARG A 294 11.90 -1.55 2.53
CA ARG A 294 12.59 -2.65 1.81
C ARG A 294 13.58 -2.12 0.78
N ASN A 295 13.22 -1.06 0.06
CA ASN A 295 13.95 -0.56 -1.10
C ASN A 295 14.77 0.72 -0.83
N GLY A 296 14.60 1.35 0.34
CA GLY A 296 15.19 2.65 0.64
C GLY A 296 14.56 3.80 -0.18
N GLN A 297 13.27 3.70 -0.51
CA GLN A 297 12.59 4.71 -1.34
C GLN A 297 12.08 5.86 -0.45
N GLY A 298 12.88 6.93 -0.35
CA GLY A 298 12.54 8.11 0.46
C GLY A 298 12.77 7.95 1.97
N VAL A 299 13.25 6.77 2.39
CA VAL A 299 13.64 6.41 3.76
C VAL A 299 14.92 5.61 3.73
N GLU A 300 15.61 5.52 4.86
CA GLU A 300 16.73 4.59 5.00
C GLU A 300 16.23 3.13 4.87
N LYS A 301 17.01 2.29 4.19
CA LYS A 301 16.65 0.89 3.98
C LYS A 301 16.66 0.15 5.32
N ASN A 302 15.50 -0.38 5.73
CA ASN A 302 15.35 -1.12 6.98
C ASN A 302 14.39 -2.30 6.78
N LEU A 303 14.93 -3.52 6.68
CA LEU A 303 14.12 -4.70 6.38
C LEU A 303 13.22 -5.09 7.57
N THR A 304 13.63 -4.76 8.79
CA THR A 304 12.87 -5.01 10.03
C THR A 304 11.60 -4.16 10.08
N LEU A 305 11.72 -2.85 9.80
CA LEU A 305 10.56 -1.97 9.66
C LEU A 305 9.68 -2.36 8.46
N ALA A 306 10.28 -2.88 7.39
CA ALA A 306 9.50 -3.41 6.27
C ALA A 306 8.58 -4.56 6.69
N ILE A 307 9.12 -5.52 7.46
CA ILE A 307 8.35 -6.63 8.03
C ILE A 307 7.24 -6.11 8.95
N ARG A 308 7.56 -5.19 9.87
CA ARG A 308 6.59 -4.58 10.80
C ARG A 308 5.39 -4.00 10.05
N TRP A 309 5.65 -3.19 9.01
CA TRP A 309 4.59 -2.56 8.24
C TRP A 309 3.77 -3.54 7.40
N TRP A 310 4.41 -4.56 6.81
CA TRP A 310 3.65 -5.57 6.09
C TRP A 310 2.79 -6.42 7.03
N ILE A 311 3.27 -6.78 8.23
CA ILE A 311 2.47 -7.55 9.19
C ILE A 311 1.24 -6.74 9.63
N LYS A 312 1.42 -5.45 9.97
CA LYS A 312 0.28 -4.56 10.25
C LYS A 312 -0.72 -4.52 9.10
N ALA A 313 -0.24 -4.39 7.86
CA ALA A 313 -1.13 -4.36 6.69
C ALA A 313 -1.90 -5.69 6.50
N VAL A 314 -1.30 -6.84 6.83
CA VAL A 314 -1.95 -8.16 6.76
C VAL A 314 -3.07 -8.30 7.78
N GLU A 315 -2.94 -7.71 8.97
CA GLU A 315 -4.01 -7.69 9.99
C GLU A 315 -5.29 -7.04 9.46
N PHE A 316 -5.15 -6.05 8.56
CA PHE A 316 -6.26 -5.38 7.86
C PHE A 316 -6.56 -5.99 6.47
N GLY A 317 -6.13 -7.23 6.22
CA GLY A 317 -6.51 -7.99 5.02
C GLY A 317 -5.76 -7.62 3.73
N GLN A 318 -4.65 -6.88 3.79
CA GLN A 318 -3.91 -6.50 2.58
C GLN A 318 -3.13 -7.68 1.98
N GLN A 319 -3.72 -8.29 0.95
CA GLN A 319 -3.14 -9.46 0.25
C GLN A 319 -1.74 -9.18 -0.33
N ARG A 320 -1.50 -7.98 -0.87
CA ARG A 320 -0.18 -7.60 -1.41
C ARG A 320 0.91 -7.59 -0.35
N ALA A 321 0.57 -7.25 0.90
CA ALA A 321 1.51 -7.31 2.02
C ALA A 321 1.80 -8.77 2.43
N ALA A 322 0.79 -9.63 2.43
CA ALA A 322 0.96 -11.06 2.66
C ALA A 322 1.88 -11.69 1.61
N GLU A 323 1.73 -11.31 0.33
CA GLU A 323 2.61 -11.75 -0.75
C GLU A 323 4.06 -11.25 -0.55
N ALA A 324 4.25 -9.99 -0.15
CA ALA A 324 5.58 -9.44 0.12
C ALA A 324 6.29 -10.17 1.27
N LEU A 325 5.59 -10.45 2.37
CA LEU A 325 6.11 -11.27 3.47
C LEU A 325 6.43 -12.70 3.02
N SER A 326 5.55 -13.31 2.20
CA SER A 326 5.76 -14.65 1.67
C SER A 326 7.00 -14.73 0.78
N GLN A 327 7.22 -13.73 -0.08
CA GLN A 327 8.45 -13.62 -0.86
C GLN A 327 9.69 -13.50 0.01
N LEU A 328 9.62 -12.70 1.09
CA LEU A 328 10.74 -12.55 2.01
C LEU A 328 11.02 -13.83 2.81
N ARG A 329 9.98 -14.54 3.24
CA ARG A 329 10.13 -15.86 3.90
C ARG A 329 10.75 -16.89 2.97
N ARG A 330 10.30 -16.97 1.71
CA ARG A 330 10.95 -17.84 0.70
C ARG A 330 12.41 -17.48 0.47
N LEU A 331 12.76 -16.20 0.50
CA LEU A 331 14.17 -15.76 0.43
C LEU A 331 14.98 -16.24 1.64
N ALA A 332 14.41 -16.15 2.84
CA ALA A 332 15.05 -16.60 4.08
C ALA A 332 15.21 -18.13 4.16
N LEU A 333 14.26 -18.88 3.61
CA LEU A 333 14.17 -20.34 3.73
C LEU A 333 14.79 -21.11 2.55
N SER A 334 15.02 -20.45 1.41
CA SER A 334 15.57 -21.11 0.21
C SER A 334 17.08 -21.28 0.29
N SER A 335 17.55 -22.50 0.04
CA SER A 335 18.97 -22.85 -0.10
C SER A 335 19.60 -22.34 -1.40
N ASP A 336 18.79 -21.96 -2.39
CA ASP A 336 19.24 -21.59 -3.74
C ASP A 336 19.59 -20.09 -3.84
N GLN A 337 19.27 -19.31 -2.80
CA GLN A 337 19.48 -17.86 -2.77
C GLN A 337 20.88 -17.51 -2.29
N ALA A 338 21.35 -16.31 -2.68
CA ALA A 338 22.64 -15.82 -2.23
C ALA A 338 22.71 -15.78 -0.69
N GLU A 339 23.72 -16.44 -0.13
CA GLU A 339 23.85 -16.68 1.30
C GLU A 339 23.74 -15.42 2.15
N ARG A 340 24.30 -14.31 1.67
CA ARG A 340 24.20 -13.00 2.32
C ARG A 340 22.76 -12.49 2.39
N ARG A 341 22.02 -12.54 1.28
CA ARG A 341 20.62 -12.06 1.22
C ARG A 341 19.70 -12.91 2.10
N ARG A 342 19.98 -14.22 2.17
CA ARG A 342 19.29 -15.16 3.05
C ARG A 342 19.51 -14.80 4.52
N HIS A 343 20.78 -14.58 4.91
CA HIS A 343 21.13 -14.13 6.26
C HIS A 343 20.47 -12.80 6.62
N ASP A 344 20.54 -11.79 5.74
CA ASP A 344 19.91 -10.48 5.98
C ASP A 344 18.40 -10.61 6.23
N ALA A 345 17.71 -11.50 5.51
CA ALA A 345 16.28 -11.74 5.69
C ALA A 345 15.96 -12.46 7.01
N ILE A 346 16.72 -13.51 7.37
CA ILE A 346 16.57 -14.22 8.66
C ILE A 346 16.82 -13.27 9.82
N GLU A 347 17.87 -12.47 9.71
CA GLU A 347 18.26 -11.49 10.70
C GLU A 347 17.18 -10.42 10.90
N ALA A 348 16.58 -9.91 9.82
CA ALA A 348 15.47 -8.97 9.90
C ALA A 348 14.23 -9.56 10.58
N PHE A 349 13.90 -10.84 10.33
CA PHE A 349 12.82 -11.52 11.05
C PHE A 349 13.14 -11.67 12.54
N ARG A 350 14.39 -11.98 12.90
CA ARG A 350 14.84 -12.03 14.28
C ARG A 350 14.69 -10.67 14.96
N GLN A 351 15.24 -9.62 14.36
CA GLN A 351 15.16 -8.26 14.88
C GLN A 351 13.71 -7.79 15.03
N TYR A 352 12.84 -8.12 14.08
CA TYR A 352 11.42 -7.78 14.19
C TYR A 352 10.80 -8.39 15.45
N ARG A 353 11.06 -9.68 15.71
CA ARG A 353 10.59 -10.33 16.94
C ARG A 353 11.21 -9.69 18.19
N ASP A 354 12.48 -9.30 18.14
CA ASP A 354 13.14 -8.61 19.25
C ASP A 354 12.47 -7.27 19.55
N GLU A 355 12.14 -6.49 18.51
CA GLU A 355 11.50 -5.20 18.66
C GLU A 355 10.03 -5.28 19.15
N LEU A 356 9.35 -6.41 18.96
CA LEU A 356 7.99 -6.60 19.52
C LEU A 356 7.98 -6.47 21.05
N TRP A 357 9.07 -6.86 21.72
CA TRP A 357 9.19 -6.74 23.17
C TRP A 357 9.28 -5.28 23.65
N ALA A 358 9.71 -4.35 22.78
CA ALA A 358 9.81 -2.93 23.14
C ALA A 358 8.45 -2.30 23.48
N ASP A 359 7.37 -2.84 22.91
CA ASP A 359 6.00 -2.40 23.18
C ASP A 359 5.49 -2.93 24.55
N TYR A 360 6.23 -3.83 25.22
CA TYR A 360 5.83 -4.52 26.45
C TYR A 360 6.97 -4.55 27.50
N PRO A 361 7.43 -3.38 27.99
CA PRO A 361 8.60 -3.28 28.88
C PRO A 361 8.43 -4.04 30.21
N GLU A 362 7.20 -4.24 30.66
CA GLU A 362 6.88 -4.97 31.91
C GLU A 362 6.95 -6.49 31.75
N THR A 363 7.05 -7.01 30.52
CA THR A 363 7.11 -8.45 30.26
C THR A 363 8.56 -8.92 30.30
N ALA A 364 8.92 -9.71 31.32
CA ALA A 364 10.28 -10.19 31.48
C ALA A 364 10.70 -11.14 30.34
N ARG A 365 11.81 -10.80 29.68
CA ARG A 365 12.48 -11.65 28.69
C ARG A 365 13.73 -12.28 29.29
N THR A 366 13.78 -13.60 29.36
CA THR A 366 14.91 -14.31 29.98
C THR A 366 15.94 -14.75 28.94
N ASN A 367 15.48 -15.26 27.81
CA ASN A 367 16.32 -15.70 26.69
C ASN A 367 15.94 -15.00 25.39
N PRO A 368 16.90 -14.82 24.47
CA PRO A 368 16.62 -14.33 23.12
C PRO A 368 15.66 -15.21 22.32
N SER A 369 15.50 -16.49 22.67
CA SER A 369 14.57 -17.42 22.01
C SER A 369 13.14 -17.37 22.57
N ASP A 370 12.92 -16.66 23.69
CA ASP A 370 11.61 -16.57 24.31
C ASP A 370 10.62 -15.90 23.34
N SER A 371 9.39 -16.43 23.30
CA SER A 371 8.30 -15.84 22.54
C SER A 371 7.53 -14.87 23.43
N LEU A 372 7.33 -13.65 22.92
CA LEU A 372 6.51 -12.62 23.56
C LEU A 372 5.07 -13.11 23.72
N GLY A 373 4.50 -13.72 22.67
CA GLY A 373 3.14 -14.25 22.70
C GLY A 373 2.94 -15.27 23.81
N VAL A 374 3.87 -16.23 23.96
CA VAL A 374 3.83 -17.22 25.05
C VAL A 374 3.94 -16.54 26.42
N ALA A 375 4.79 -15.53 26.57
CA ALA A 375 4.93 -14.79 27.82
C ALA A 375 3.65 -14.01 28.17
N LEU A 376 3.05 -13.31 27.21
CA LEU A 376 1.81 -12.56 27.38
C LEU A 376 0.61 -13.44 27.69
N LEU A 377 0.54 -14.66 27.12
CA LEU A 377 -0.50 -15.63 27.43
C LEU A 377 -0.48 -16.09 28.90
N LYS A 378 0.70 -16.13 29.53
CA LYS A 378 0.87 -16.48 30.95
C LYS A 378 0.62 -15.30 31.88
N GLY A 379 0.68 -14.07 31.37
CA GLY A 379 0.50 -12.83 32.11
C GLY A 379 -0.94 -12.31 32.13
N SER A 380 -1.10 -11.07 32.60
CA SER A 380 -2.41 -10.37 32.65
C SER A 380 -2.91 -9.86 31.29
N GLN A 381 -2.05 -9.87 30.26
CA GLN A 381 -2.35 -9.35 28.91
C GLN A 381 -2.58 -10.46 27.88
N ALA A 382 -3.27 -11.51 28.29
CA ALA A 382 -3.43 -12.70 27.47
C ALA A 382 -4.35 -12.50 26.24
N SER A 383 -5.01 -11.35 26.08
CA SER A 383 -5.64 -10.92 24.82
C SER A 383 -4.61 -10.57 23.75
N ASN A 384 -3.54 -9.86 24.13
CA ASN A 384 -2.47 -9.44 23.23
C ASN A 384 -1.54 -10.60 22.87
N GLY A 385 -1.49 -11.63 23.73
CA GLY A 385 -0.66 -12.81 23.52
C GLY A 385 -0.97 -13.57 22.23
N VAL A 386 -2.24 -13.73 21.87
CA VAL A 386 -2.62 -14.40 20.60
C VAL A 386 -2.14 -13.60 19.39
N THR A 387 -2.32 -12.28 19.40
CA THR A 387 -1.85 -11.39 18.32
C THR A 387 -0.33 -11.44 18.19
N ALA A 388 0.39 -11.36 19.32
CA ALA A 388 1.85 -11.47 19.35
C ALA A 388 2.33 -12.84 18.84
N LEU A 389 1.66 -13.94 19.21
CA LEU A 389 1.98 -15.28 18.69
C LEU A 389 1.88 -15.32 17.17
N PHE A 390 0.80 -14.80 16.58
CA PHE A 390 0.68 -14.75 15.12
C PHE A 390 1.78 -13.91 14.49
N ALA A 391 2.06 -12.72 15.03
CA ALA A 391 3.12 -11.85 14.54
C ALA A 391 4.49 -12.54 14.54
N GLU A 392 4.86 -13.17 15.66
CA GLU A 392 6.11 -13.92 15.81
C GLU A 392 6.17 -15.14 14.88
N ALA A 393 5.06 -15.88 14.76
CA ALA A 393 4.97 -17.07 13.93
C ALA A 393 5.05 -16.73 12.43
N TYR A 394 4.41 -15.64 11.98
CA TYR A 394 4.59 -15.09 10.63
C TYR A 394 6.01 -14.57 10.41
N ALA A 395 6.72 -14.19 11.46
CA ALA A 395 8.13 -13.86 11.44
C ALA A 395 9.04 -15.08 11.67
N LEU A 396 8.62 -16.31 11.36
CA LEU A 396 9.43 -17.53 11.44
C LEU A 396 9.91 -17.92 12.85
N SER A 397 9.15 -17.57 13.89
CA SER A 397 9.39 -18.12 15.24
C SER A 397 8.90 -19.56 15.34
N GLU A 398 9.80 -20.49 15.67
CA GLU A 398 9.42 -21.89 15.93
C GLU A 398 8.69 -22.03 17.27
N THR A 399 9.09 -21.29 18.31
CA THR A 399 8.43 -21.35 19.62
C THR A 399 6.99 -20.85 19.56
N ALA A 400 6.73 -19.76 18.84
CA ALA A 400 5.36 -19.29 18.63
C ALA A 400 4.56 -20.22 17.71
N HIS A 401 5.22 -20.85 16.72
CA HIS A 401 4.59 -21.86 15.87
C HIS A 401 4.11 -23.06 16.68
N ASP A 402 4.95 -23.60 17.56
CA ASP A 402 4.63 -24.78 18.37
C ASP A 402 3.46 -24.50 19.32
N GLU A 403 3.43 -23.30 19.92
CA GLU A 403 2.29 -22.88 20.76
C GLU A 403 1.01 -22.75 19.92
N LEU A 404 1.06 -22.13 18.73
CA LEU A 404 -0.11 -22.07 17.84
C LEU A 404 -0.58 -23.46 17.39
N ALA A 405 0.34 -24.39 17.14
CA ALA A 405 0.00 -25.76 16.79
C ALA A 405 -0.71 -26.48 17.96
N HIS A 406 -0.22 -26.30 19.19
CA HIS A 406 -0.87 -26.79 20.39
C HIS A 406 -2.28 -26.19 20.58
N LEU A 407 -2.40 -24.86 20.46
CA LEU A 407 -3.67 -24.15 20.59
C LEU A 407 -4.66 -24.46 19.47
N TYR A 408 -4.21 -24.93 18.31
CA TYR A 408 -5.11 -25.42 17.26
C TYR A 408 -5.93 -26.62 17.75
N GLU A 409 -5.32 -27.51 18.53
CA GLU A 409 -5.97 -28.72 19.04
C GLU A 409 -6.70 -28.49 20.36
N THR A 410 -6.25 -27.54 21.18
CA THR A 410 -6.82 -27.31 22.53
C THR A 410 -7.80 -26.12 22.59
N GLY A 411 -7.65 -25.14 21.70
CA GLY A 411 -8.32 -23.85 21.80
C GLY A 411 -7.79 -22.98 22.95
N LEU A 412 -8.30 -21.76 23.07
CA LEU A 412 -8.02 -20.82 24.15
C LEU A 412 -9.27 -20.02 24.50
N ASP A 413 -10.07 -20.55 25.43
CA ASP A 413 -11.32 -19.95 25.92
C ASP A 413 -12.18 -19.36 24.78
N THR A 414 -12.63 -18.11 24.91
CA THR A 414 -13.35 -17.35 23.89
C THR A 414 -12.45 -16.65 22.88
N ARG A 415 -11.12 -16.67 23.08
CA ARG A 415 -10.14 -15.91 22.27
C ARG A 415 -9.68 -16.65 21.03
N LEU A 416 -9.63 -17.97 21.11
CA LEU A 416 -9.22 -18.84 20.02
C LEU A 416 -10.06 -20.12 20.07
N ALA A 417 -10.84 -20.38 19.04
CA ALA A 417 -11.62 -21.61 18.99
C ALA A 417 -10.71 -22.83 18.75
N GLN A 418 -11.12 -24.00 19.24
CA GLN A 418 -10.51 -25.24 18.78
C GLN A 418 -10.65 -25.35 17.25
N PHE A 419 -9.58 -25.76 16.57
CA PHE A 419 -9.47 -25.81 15.11
C PHE A 419 -9.65 -24.45 14.40
N ASP A 420 -9.20 -23.36 15.03
CA ASP A 420 -9.31 -22.01 14.49
C ASP A 420 -8.74 -21.90 13.06
N LYS A 421 -9.56 -21.38 12.13
CA LYS A 421 -9.22 -21.24 10.72
C LYS A 421 -8.03 -20.31 10.48
N ARG A 422 -7.77 -19.36 11.38
CA ARG A 422 -6.62 -18.44 11.30
C ARG A 422 -5.31 -19.21 11.41
N ILE A 423 -5.22 -20.18 12.32
CA ILE A 423 -4.02 -21.02 12.47
C ILE A 423 -3.84 -21.91 11.25
N LEU A 424 -4.92 -22.52 10.74
CA LEU A 424 -4.86 -23.32 9.52
C LEU A 424 -4.39 -22.51 8.30
N THR A 425 -4.87 -21.27 8.18
CA THR A 425 -4.47 -20.33 7.11
C THR A 425 -3.01 -19.93 7.24
N TYR A 426 -2.56 -19.61 8.46
CA TYR A 426 -1.16 -19.35 8.77
C TYR A 426 -0.27 -20.54 8.36
N CYS A 427 -0.55 -21.75 8.89
CA CYS A 427 0.22 -22.96 8.61
C CYS A 427 0.26 -23.29 7.11
N SER A 428 -0.86 -23.11 6.40
CA SER A 428 -0.92 -23.33 4.95
C SER A 428 -0.02 -22.35 4.19
N THR A 429 -0.05 -21.07 4.57
CA THR A 429 0.75 -20.02 3.94
C THR A 429 2.25 -20.23 4.18
N THR A 430 2.64 -20.46 5.43
CA THR A 430 4.07 -20.66 5.79
C THR A 430 4.62 -21.98 5.30
N ALA A 431 3.82 -23.05 5.28
CA ALA A 431 4.23 -24.32 4.65
C ALA A 431 4.50 -24.15 3.15
N ALA A 432 3.66 -23.38 2.44
CA ALA A 432 3.87 -23.05 1.03
C ALA A 432 5.14 -22.21 0.80
N ASP A 433 5.53 -21.38 1.77
CA ASP A 433 6.78 -20.61 1.74
C ASP A 433 8.02 -21.43 2.12
N GLY A 434 7.85 -22.71 2.47
CA GLY A 434 8.94 -23.62 2.79
C GLY A 434 9.24 -23.76 4.27
N PHE A 435 8.43 -23.19 5.16
CA PHE A 435 8.68 -23.27 6.61
C PHE A 435 8.38 -24.68 7.12
N THR A 436 9.45 -25.41 7.46
CA THR A 436 9.39 -26.83 7.82
C THR A 436 8.44 -27.13 8.98
N PRO A 437 8.45 -26.41 10.11
CA PRO A 437 7.52 -26.66 11.21
C PRO A 437 6.06 -26.67 10.76
N SER A 438 5.66 -25.67 9.95
CA SER A 438 4.30 -25.60 9.40
C SER A 438 3.98 -26.71 8.42
N LYS A 439 4.94 -27.20 7.63
CA LYS A 439 4.72 -28.40 6.80
C LYS A 439 4.40 -29.62 7.66
N LYS A 440 5.15 -29.83 8.75
CA LYS A 440 4.94 -30.96 9.67
C LYS A 440 3.57 -30.87 10.33
N THR A 441 3.23 -29.72 10.90
CA THR A 441 1.93 -29.47 11.54
C THR A 441 0.76 -29.63 10.55
N LEU A 442 0.86 -29.05 9.36
CA LEU A 442 -0.21 -29.15 8.35
C LEU A 442 -0.40 -30.60 7.85
N ALA A 443 0.68 -31.36 7.71
CA ALA A 443 0.60 -32.78 7.38
C ALA A 443 -0.11 -33.60 8.47
N ARG A 444 0.14 -33.30 9.75
CA ARG A 444 -0.60 -33.93 10.87
C ARG A 444 -2.08 -33.57 10.84
N ILE A 445 -2.40 -32.29 10.63
CA ILE A 445 -3.79 -31.81 10.56
C ILE A 445 -4.59 -32.58 9.50
N TYR A 446 -4.11 -32.63 8.25
CA TYR A 446 -4.79 -33.37 7.19
C TYR A 446 -4.69 -34.89 7.35
N GLY A 447 -3.55 -35.41 7.81
CA GLY A 447 -3.33 -36.85 7.96
C GLY A 447 -4.20 -37.49 9.03
N LYS A 448 -4.42 -36.80 10.15
CA LYS A 448 -5.27 -37.24 11.27
C LYS A 448 -6.71 -36.73 11.18
N GLY A 449 -7.00 -35.77 10.29
CA GLY A 449 -8.34 -35.18 10.15
C GLY A 449 -8.71 -34.23 11.30
N LEU A 450 -7.73 -33.46 11.81
CA LEU A 450 -7.92 -32.54 12.94
C LEU A 450 -8.68 -31.29 12.47
N GLY A 451 -9.98 -31.22 12.74
CA GLY A 451 -10.81 -30.09 12.32
C GLY A 451 -11.04 -29.98 10.80
N VAL A 452 -10.58 -30.96 10.02
CA VAL A 452 -10.71 -31.04 8.56
C VAL A 452 -10.95 -32.49 8.12
N THR A 453 -11.41 -32.71 6.89
CA THR A 453 -11.52 -34.06 6.33
C THR A 453 -10.13 -34.71 6.24
N GLN A 454 -10.05 -35.96 6.70
CA GLN A 454 -8.82 -36.74 6.64
C GLN A 454 -8.37 -36.95 5.19
N ASP A 455 -7.11 -36.61 4.90
CA ASP A 455 -6.50 -36.73 3.58
C ASP A 455 -5.00 -37.06 3.68
N LEU A 456 -4.70 -38.35 3.65
CA LEU A 456 -3.32 -38.86 3.71
C LEU A 456 -2.51 -38.52 2.45
N GLN A 457 -3.16 -38.39 1.28
CA GLN A 457 -2.46 -38.05 0.05
C GLN A 457 -1.98 -36.59 0.10
N LYS A 458 -2.83 -35.70 0.58
CA LYS A 458 -2.47 -34.30 0.82
C LYS A 458 -1.39 -34.17 1.88
N ALA A 459 -1.48 -34.91 2.99
CA ALA A 459 -0.42 -34.94 4.01
C ALA A 459 0.94 -35.34 3.41
N LYS A 460 0.99 -36.41 2.61
CA LYS A 460 2.21 -36.84 1.89
C LYS A 460 2.73 -35.77 0.92
N ALA A 461 1.83 -35.11 0.19
CA ALA A 461 2.20 -34.06 -0.75
C ALA A 461 2.84 -32.84 -0.05
N ILE A 462 2.32 -32.44 1.12
CA ILE A 462 2.85 -31.33 1.93
C ILE A 462 4.28 -31.60 2.41
N LEU A 463 4.58 -32.85 2.80
CA LEU A 463 5.90 -33.24 3.29
C LEU A 463 6.97 -33.36 2.19
N LYS A 464 6.60 -33.20 0.91
CA LYS A 464 7.54 -33.29 -0.20
C LYS A 464 8.68 -32.26 -0.05
N GLY A 465 9.91 -32.72 -0.24
CA GLY A 465 11.12 -31.93 -0.11
C GLY A 465 11.77 -31.97 1.27
N LEU A 466 11.14 -32.59 2.27
CA LEU A 466 11.81 -32.91 3.53
C LEU A 466 12.72 -34.14 3.39
N PRO A 467 13.72 -34.31 4.29
CA PRO A 467 14.51 -35.53 4.35
C PRO A 467 13.62 -36.78 4.49
N LYS A 468 13.98 -37.86 3.79
CA LYS A 468 13.17 -39.09 3.75
C LYS A 468 12.88 -39.66 5.15
N GLN A 469 13.86 -39.58 6.04
CA GLN A 469 13.73 -40.05 7.41
C GLN A 469 12.64 -39.26 8.17
N GLU A 470 12.74 -37.93 8.18
CA GLU A 470 11.73 -37.07 8.84
C GLU A 470 10.33 -37.24 8.26
N MET A 471 10.21 -37.39 6.94
CA MET A 471 8.93 -37.65 6.30
C MET A 471 8.33 -38.98 6.77
N GLN A 472 9.15 -40.04 6.87
CA GLN A 472 8.69 -41.36 7.29
C GLN A 472 8.23 -41.34 8.74
N GLU A 473 8.99 -40.71 9.64
CA GLU A 473 8.63 -40.55 11.06
C GLU A 473 7.26 -39.89 11.23
N ILE A 474 6.97 -38.82 10.49
CA ILE A 474 5.68 -38.13 10.56
C ILE A 474 4.55 -39.00 10.00
N LEU A 475 4.80 -39.74 8.92
CA LEU A 475 3.78 -40.62 8.33
C LEU A 475 3.45 -41.80 9.23
N ASP A 476 4.45 -42.37 9.92
CA ASP A 476 4.24 -43.44 10.89
C ASP A 476 3.46 -42.92 12.11
N GLU A 477 3.78 -41.70 12.60
CA GLU A 477 3.01 -41.01 13.64
C GLU A 477 1.53 -40.78 13.24
N ILE A 478 1.26 -40.42 11.98
CA ILE A 478 -0.10 -40.20 11.46
C ILE A 478 -0.90 -41.49 11.41
N VAL A 479 -0.27 -42.60 11.04
CA VAL A 479 -0.92 -43.91 10.86
C VAL A 479 -0.96 -44.71 12.18
N GLY A 480 -0.26 -44.25 13.22
CA GLY A 480 -0.21 -44.88 14.54
C GLY A 480 0.67 -46.14 14.56
N ARG A 481 1.79 -46.13 13.83
CA ARG A 481 2.74 -47.25 13.70
C ARG A 481 3.99 -47.08 14.52
#